data_AF-A0A3M1BFL2-F1
#
_entry.id   AF-A0A3M1BFL2-F1
#
_cell.length_a   1.000
_cell.length_b   1.000
_cell.length_c   1.000
_cell.angle_alpha   90.00
_cell.angle_beta   90.00
_cell.angle_gamma   90.00
#
_symmetry.space_group_name_H-M   'P 1'
#
loop_
_entity.id
_entity.type
_entity.pdbx_description
1 polymer ?
#
loop_
_entity_poly.entity_id
_entity_poly.type
_entity_poly.pdbx_seq_one_letter_code
_entity_poly.pdbx_strand_id
1 'polypeptide(L)'
;EGETGYLDEDSDDDYIIDGIEDTDKDGVYDVGPETDPLNPDTDGDTLIDGVEDANQDGEVDEPLESDPRDPCDPYLNANCIGVAVKLKVKLYGAMMGVGADTLMRDDLRAKDLIPTTEPYSAMPTYTNLENNGQTPLPAGTFDDKAESSIVDWVFVELHPSSAPKTVLATKTALLKRDGEVTSTDGNPILMFDSIPSGQYYVVLRHRNHLGVTTENPLTLSPVPTEIDFTGNDHNLYGSHSTTTTFDGKYALWPGDLNGDHKVIYQGPYNDVFGMFFYVMTFQGNDLNLANFICQAYNNFDVNLDGRTIYQGPNNDRSMILFFTILKHPENTALLANFIVTEKLP
;
A
#
# COMPACT_ATOMS: atom_id res chain seq x y z
N GLU A 1 9.98 -13.33 41.54
CA GLU A 1 9.33 -14.66 41.46
C GLU A 1 8.97 -14.79 40.01
N GLY A 2 9.86 -15.37 39.22
CA GLY A 2 9.81 -15.33 37.77
C GLY A 2 10.78 -16.35 37.22
N GLU A 3 12.07 -16.18 37.45
CA GLU A 3 13.06 -16.89 36.61
C GLU A 3 13.50 -18.28 37.10
N THR A 4 13.47 -18.59 38.42
CA THR A 4 14.30 -19.71 38.92
C THR A 4 13.77 -20.36 40.20
N GLY A 5 13.78 -21.69 40.25
CA GLY A 5 13.78 -22.44 41.51
C GLY A 5 15.23 -22.66 41.98
N TYR A 6 15.59 -22.40 43.25
CA TYR A 6 16.95 -22.73 43.75
C TYR A 6 17.34 -24.24 43.61
N LEU A 7 16.37 -25.09 43.25
CA LEU A 7 16.53 -26.54 43.13
C LEU A 7 16.52 -27.03 41.68
N ASP A 8 16.24 -26.15 40.71
CA ASP A 8 16.23 -26.43 39.28
C ASP A 8 17.08 -25.38 38.56
N GLU A 9 18.00 -25.80 37.71
CA GLU A 9 18.88 -24.87 36.97
C GLU A 9 18.36 -24.58 35.55
N ASP A 10 17.31 -25.29 35.12
CA ASP A 10 16.63 -25.22 33.82
C ASP A 10 15.13 -25.40 34.15
N SER A 11 14.41 -24.29 34.26
CA SER A 11 13.10 -24.20 34.91
C SER A 11 11.95 -24.72 34.04
N ASP A 12 12.15 -24.81 32.73
CA ASP A 12 11.17 -25.26 31.75
C ASP A 12 11.58 -26.53 30.97
N ASP A 13 12.73 -27.11 31.31
CA ASP A 13 13.29 -28.37 30.77
C ASP A 13 13.56 -28.30 29.26
N ASP A 14 14.00 -27.14 28.76
CA ASP A 14 14.21 -26.87 27.33
C ASP A 14 15.68 -27.08 26.87
N TYR A 15 16.58 -27.36 27.83
CA TYR A 15 18.03 -27.54 27.71
C TYR A 15 18.90 -26.28 27.76
N ILE A 16 18.33 -25.09 27.88
CA ILE A 16 19.04 -23.86 28.24
C ILE A 16 18.91 -23.68 29.76
N ILE A 17 19.97 -23.18 30.38
CA ILE A 17 19.98 -22.94 31.85
C ILE A 17 19.44 -21.54 32.08
N ASP A 18 18.54 -21.33 33.05
CA ASP A 18 17.87 -20.04 33.35
C ASP A 18 18.84 -18.83 33.39
N GLY A 19 20.06 -19.05 33.90
CA GLY A 19 21.09 -17.99 34.00
C GLY A 19 21.86 -17.68 32.71
N ILE A 20 21.62 -18.43 31.64
CA ILE A 20 22.07 -18.18 30.26
C ILE A 20 21.02 -17.35 29.53
N GLU A 21 19.74 -17.67 29.76
CA GLU A 21 18.58 -16.96 29.18
C GLU A 21 18.49 -15.50 29.63
N ASP A 22 18.81 -15.23 30.91
CA ASP A 22 19.02 -13.90 31.50
C ASP A 22 20.33 -13.27 30.98
N THR A 23 20.28 -12.81 29.73
CA THR A 23 21.42 -12.30 28.96
C THR A 23 22.04 -11.08 29.65
N ASP A 24 21.21 -10.20 30.19
CA ASP A 24 21.65 -8.95 30.82
C ASP A 24 21.95 -9.08 32.33
N LYS A 25 21.55 -10.20 32.94
CA LYS A 25 21.81 -10.62 34.32
C LYS A 25 21.13 -9.75 35.36
N ASP A 26 19.99 -9.18 35.03
CA ASP A 26 19.19 -8.37 35.93
C ASP A 26 18.14 -9.20 36.72
N GLY A 27 17.93 -10.46 36.31
CA GLY A 27 17.01 -11.41 36.93
C GLY A 27 15.54 -11.15 36.63
N VAL A 28 15.25 -10.52 35.49
CA VAL A 28 13.91 -10.26 34.93
C VAL A 28 13.90 -10.65 33.46
N TYR A 29 13.01 -11.56 33.07
CA TYR A 29 12.78 -11.86 31.66
C TYR A 29 12.35 -10.62 30.86
N ASP A 30 13.17 -10.25 29.87
CA ASP A 30 12.91 -9.21 28.90
C ASP A 30 12.42 -9.80 27.56
N VAL A 31 11.13 -9.62 27.28
CA VAL A 31 10.50 -10.06 26.02
C VAL A 31 11.21 -9.46 24.79
N GLY A 32 11.79 -10.32 23.96
CA GLY A 32 12.43 -9.96 22.69
C GLY A 32 13.94 -10.19 22.68
N PRO A 33 14.74 -9.60 23.59
CA PRO A 33 16.17 -9.90 23.68
C PRO A 33 16.50 -11.22 24.37
N GLU A 34 15.59 -11.81 25.14
CA GLU A 34 15.85 -13.02 25.94
C GLU A 34 14.89 -14.16 25.57
N THR A 35 15.28 -15.40 25.88
CA THR A 35 14.39 -16.56 25.97
C THR A 35 13.70 -16.58 27.35
N ASP A 36 12.49 -17.13 27.43
CA ASP A 36 11.67 -17.14 28.64
C ASP A 36 11.95 -18.44 29.44
N PRO A 37 12.62 -18.38 30.61
CA PRO A 37 13.00 -19.58 31.37
C PRO A 37 11.82 -20.37 31.96
N LEU A 38 10.59 -19.90 31.75
CA LEU A 38 9.38 -20.62 32.14
C LEU A 38 8.60 -21.18 30.94
N ASN A 39 9.11 -21.02 29.72
CA ASN A 39 8.44 -21.39 28.50
C ASN A 39 9.44 -22.00 27.51
N PRO A 40 9.41 -23.34 27.32
CA PRO A 40 10.46 -24.07 26.61
C PRO A 40 10.41 -23.91 25.08
N ASP A 41 9.66 -22.93 24.58
CA ASP A 41 9.40 -22.59 23.17
C ASP A 41 9.01 -21.10 23.18
N THR A 42 10.01 -20.23 23.33
CA THR A 42 9.86 -18.80 23.63
C THR A 42 9.02 -18.09 22.59
N ASP A 43 9.27 -18.36 21.32
CA ASP A 43 8.58 -17.73 20.20
C ASP A 43 7.33 -18.51 19.73
N GLY A 44 7.14 -19.74 20.21
CA GLY A 44 5.98 -20.57 19.91
C GLY A 44 6.02 -21.16 18.50
N ASP A 45 7.18 -21.28 17.88
CA ASP A 45 7.37 -21.80 16.53
C ASP A 45 7.22 -23.34 16.44
N THR A 46 7.16 -24.03 17.59
CA THR A 46 7.10 -25.48 17.82
C THR A 46 8.44 -26.23 17.88
N LEU A 47 9.55 -25.54 17.68
CA LEU A 47 10.86 -25.95 18.18
C LEU A 47 10.99 -25.51 19.64
N ILE A 48 11.95 -26.09 20.36
CA ILE A 48 12.22 -25.72 21.75
C ILE A 48 13.53 -24.95 21.77
N ASP A 49 13.70 -23.99 22.66
CA ASP A 49 14.78 -23.01 22.50
C ASP A 49 16.16 -23.68 22.51
N GLY A 50 16.42 -24.62 23.42
CA GLY A 50 17.67 -25.39 23.44
C GLY A 50 17.90 -26.37 22.27
N VAL A 51 16.95 -26.53 21.34
CA VAL A 51 17.16 -27.17 20.03
C VAL A 51 17.60 -26.16 18.97
N GLU A 52 17.14 -24.92 19.09
CA GLU A 52 17.43 -23.81 18.19
C GLU A 52 18.79 -23.20 18.49
N ASP A 53 19.05 -22.91 19.78
CA ASP A 53 20.37 -22.69 20.36
C ASP A 53 21.07 -24.04 20.58
N ALA A 54 21.53 -24.62 19.47
CA ALA A 54 22.13 -25.96 19.46
C ALA A 54 23.38 -26.07 20.35
N ASN A 55 24.04 -24.95 20.65
CA ASN A 55 25.23 -24.90 21.49
C ASN A 55 24.95 -24.48 22.95
N GLN A 56 23.74 -23.98 23.23
CA GLN A 56 23.18 -23.67 24.55
C GLN A 56 23.97 -22.55 25.26
N ASP A 57 24.34 -21.51 24.53
CA ASP A 57 25.07 -20.35 25.06
C ASP A 57 24.28 -19.04 25.12
N GLY A 58 23.00 -19.07 24.74
CA GLY A 58 22.05 -17.95 24.82
C GLY A 58 22.23 -16.92 23.71
N GLU A 59 23.12 -17.18 22.74
CA GLU A 59 23.38 -16.31 21.60
C GLU A 59 22.92 -17.01 20.32
N VAL A 60 22.55 -16.23 19.30
CA VAL A 60 22.09 -16.77 18.02
C VAL A 60 23.27 -16.82 17.04
N ASP A 61 23.83 -18.00 16.81
CA ASP A 61 24.97 -18.21 15.92
C ASP A 61 24.57 -18.54 14.47
N GLU A 62 24.06 -17.53 13.76
CA GLU A 62 23.74 -17.63 12.33
C GLU A 62 24.97 -17.97 11.44
N PRO A 63 24.90 -18.93 10.49
CA PRO A 63 23.73 -19.71 10.06
C PRO A 63 23.71 -21.16 10.59
N LEU A 64 24.32 -21.40 11.75
CA LEU A 64 24.47 -22.74 12.33
C LEU A 64 23.30 -23.11 13.25
N GLU A 65 22.64 -22.10 13.81
CA GLU A 65 21.51 -22.17 14.75
C GLU A 65 20.31 -21.42 14.20
N SER A 66 19.12 -21.71 14.73
CA SER A 66 17.93 -20.88 14.53
C SER A 66 17.73 -19.93 15.73
N ASP A 67 16.95 -18.86 15.55
CA ASP A 67 16.67 -17.87 16.60
C ASP A 67 15.43 -18.26 17.41
N PRO A 68 15.57 -18.70 18.68
CA PRO A 68 14.44 -19.11 19.52
C PRO A 68 13.49 -17.96 19.90
N ARG A 69 13.78 -16.74 19.45
CA ARG A 69 12.97 -15.53 19.69
C ARG A 69 12.31 -15.04 18.40
N ASP A 70 12.54 -15.68 17.27
CA ASP A 70 11.94 -15.34 15.98
C ASP A 70 10.97 -16.43 15.52
N PRO A 71 9.65 -16.25 15.68
CA PRO A 71 8.64 -17.26 15.32
C PRO A 71 8.56 -17.57 13.81
N CYS A 72 9.45 -17.00 13.01
CA CYS A 72 9.64 -17.25 11.60
C CYS A 72 10.90 -18.00 11.21
N ASP A 73 11.79 -18.24 12.16
CA ASP A 73 13.02 -18.98 11.98
C ASP A 73 12.88 -20.34 12.68
N PRO A 74 13.40 -21.45 12.12
CA PRO A 74 13.90 -21.63 10.76
C PRO A 74 12.78 -21.82 9.73
N TYR A 75 11.53 -21.93 10.17
CA TYR A 75 10.40 -22.25 9.30
C TYR A 75 9.26 -21.23 9.42
N LEU A 76 8.92 -20.61 8.30
CA LEU A 76 7.73 -19.77 8.20
C LEU A 76 6.46 -20.54 8.62
N ASN A 77 5.85 -20.10 9.71
CA ASN A 77 4.62 -20.66 10.25
C ASN A 77 3.54 -19.57 10.43
N ALA A 78 2.46 -19.91 11.13
CA ALA A 78 1.32 -18.99 11.33
C ALA A 78 1.50 -18.00 12.48
N ASN A 79 2.51 -18.19 13.33
CA ASN A 79 2.83 -17.38 14.50
C ASN A 79 3.79 -16.24 14.17
N CYS A 80 4.55 -16.37 13.08
CA CYS A 80 5.24 -15.27 12.41
C CYS A 80 4.50 -13.94 12.46
N ILE A 81 5.18 -12.88 12.90
CA ILE A 81 4.64 -11.52 12.92
C ILE A 81 5.42 -10.65 11.90
N GLY A 82 4.68 -9.81 11.19
CA GLY A 82 5.21 -9.00 10.10
C GLY A 82 4.82 -9.60 8.76
N VAL A 83 4.22 -8.81 7.89
CA VAL A 83 4.03 -9.23 6.49
C VAL A 83 4.62 -8.23 5.51
N ALA A 84 5.29 -8.74 4.49
CA ALA A 84 6.07 -7.97 3.55
C ALA A 84 5.50 -8.07 2.13
N VAL A 85 5.26 -6.93 1.48
CA VAL A 85 4.83 -6.88 0.07
C VAL A 85 5.69 -5.93 -0.75
N LYS A 86 5.95 -6.31 -2.00
CA LYS A 86 6.61 -5.45 -2.99
C LYS A 86 5.67 -5.25 -4.15
N LEU A 87 5.25 -4.01 -4.39
CA LEU A 87 4.14 -3.72 -5.29
C LEU A 87 4.61 -3.00 -6.56
N LYS A 88 3.96 -3.32 -7.68
CA LYS A 88 4.00 -2.51 -8.90
C LYS A 88 2.61 -2.12 -9.36
N VAL A 89 2.42 -0.87 -9.75
CA VAL A 89 1.16 -0.35 -10.28
C VAL A 89 1.40 0.80 -11.25
N LYS A 90 0.44 1.10 -12.13
CA LYS A 90 0.43 2.32 -12.94
C LYS A 90 -0.89 3.05 -12.77
N LEU A 91 -0.84 4.38 -12.86
CA LEU A 91 -2.01 5.25 -12.87
C LEU A 91 -2.28 5.67 -14.31
N TYR A 92 -3.47 5.36 -14.85
CA TYR A 92 -3.74 5.67 -16.24
C TYR A 92 -3.73 7.19 -16.50
N GLY A 93 -4.12 8.00 -15.51
CA GLY A 93 -3.99 9.46 -15.55
C GLY A 93 -2.57 9.93 -15.89
N ALA A 94 -1.58 9.42 -15.16
CA ALA A 94 -0.16 9.71 -15.40
C ALA A 94 0.40 9.04 -16.67
N MET A 95 -0.31 8.09 -17.28
CA MET A 95 0.04 7.48 -18.57
C MET A 95 -0.62 8.20 -19.76
N MET A 96 -1.53 9.15 -19.54
CA MET A 96 -2.14 9.89 -20.65
C MET A 96 -1.10 10.74 -21.37
N GLY A 97 -0.99 10.60 -22.70
CA GLY A 97 -0.09 11.42 -23.51
C GLY A 97 1.39 10.99 -23.54
N VAL A 98 1.76 9.89 -22.88
CA VAL A 98 3.16 9.35 -22.93
C VAL A 98 3.46 8.55 -24.21
N GLY A 99 2.43 8.19 -24.98
CA GLY A 99 2.61 7.44 -26.22
C GLY A 99 3.07 5.99 -25.95
N ALA A 100 4.11 5.54 -26.65
CA ALA A 100 4.67 4.19 -26.47
C ALA A 100 5.72 4.10 -25.36
N ASP A 101 5.95 5.18 -24.62
CA ASP A 101 6.79 5.16 -23.43
C ASP A 101 6.11 4.31 -22.33
N THR A 102 6.94 3.66 -21.52
CA THR A 102 6.53 2.80 -20.41
C THR A 102 6.49 3.55 -19.09
N LEU A 103 7.10 4.74 -19.00
CA LEU A 103 7.17 5.52 -17.76
C LEU A 103 5.96 6.46 -17.61
N MET A 104 5.44 6.54 -16.38
CA MET A 104 4.43 7.53 -16.01
C MET A 104 5.01 8.95 -16.06
N ARG A 105 4.15 9.95 -16.25
CA ARG A 105 4.50 11.36 -16.07
C ARG A 105 4.60 11.69 -14.57
N ASP A 106 5.50 12.58 -14.20
CA ASP A 106 5.73 13.08 -12.85
C ASP A 106 5.45 14.59 -12.73
N ASP A 107 4.47 15.10 -13.47
CA ASP A 107 4.19 16.53 -13.57
C ASP A 107 3.95 17.19 -12.20
N LEU A 108 3.31 16.49 -11.26
CA LEU A 108 3.08 16.98 -9.90
C LEU A 108 4.38 17.22 -9.15
N ARG A 109 5.34 16.28 -9.23
CA ARG A 109 6.68 16.42 -8.65
C ARG A 109 7.44 17.55 -9.34
N ALA A 110 7.40 17.60 -10.67
CA ALA A 110 8.08 18.65 -11.45
C ALA A 110 7.55 20.07 -11.17
N LYS A 111 6.35 20.18 -10.58
CA LYS A 111 5.70 21.44 -10.17
C LYS A 111 5.72 21.68 -8.66
N ASP A 112 6.42 20.84 -7.89
CA ASP A 112 6.49 20.90 -6.43
C ASP A 112 5.10 20.86 -5.75
N LEU A 113 4.16 20.10 -6.33
CA LEU A 113 2.78 20.02 -5.84
C LEU A 113 2.53 18.83 -4.92
N ILE A 114 3.35 17.77 -4.96
CA ILE A 114 3.15 16.58 -4.10
C ILE A 114 3.39 16.98 -2.64
N PRO A 115 2.43 16.74 -1.72
CA PRO A 115 2.61 17.09 -0.32
C PRO A 115 3.69 16.21 0.32
N THR A 116 4.44 16.78 1.26
CA THR A 116 5.45 16.05 2.03
C THR A 116 4.86 15.17 3.12
N THR A 117 3.57 15.27 3.40
CA THR A 117 2.84 14.43 4.35
C THR A 117 1.73 13.73 3.58
N GLU A 118 1.41 12.49 3.95
CA GLU A 118 0.38 11.74 3.24
C GLU A 118 -0.98 12.46 3.29
N PRO A 119 -1.74 12.47 2.18
CA PRO A 119 -2.97 13.24 2.09
C PRO A 119 -4.21 12.48 2.61
N TYR A 120 -4.14 11.18 2.82
CA TYR A 120 -5.28 10.30 3.06
C TYR A 120 -5.87 10.47 4.46
N SER A 121 -5.10 10.82 5.49
CA SER A 121 -5.66 11.16 6.81
C SER A 121 -6.62 12.35 6.78
N ALA A 122 -6.51 13.22 5.77
CA ALA A 122 -7.42 14.35 5.59
C ALA A 122 -8.66 14.00 4.75
N MET A 123 -8.75 12.77 4.21
CA MET A 123 -9.81 12.33 3.31
C MET A 123 -10.80 11.40 4.02
N PRO A 124 -12.11 11.74 4.09
CA PRO A 124 -13.10 10.92 4.80
C PRO A 124 -13.33 9.51 4.27
N THR A 125 -12.92 9.24 3.02
CA THR A 125 -13.10 7.95 2.33
C THR A 125 -11.96 6.96 2.60
N TYR A 126 -10.96 7.37 3.38
CA TYR A 126 -9.80 6.59 3.76
C TYR A 126 -9.74 6.45 5.28
N THR A 127 -9.46 5.23 5.74
CA THR A 127 -9.31 4.94 7.18
C THR A 127 -7.87 4.54 7.44
N ASN A 128 -7.07 5.44 8.03
CA ASN A 128 -5.71 5.11 8.45
C ASN A 128 -5.75 4.32 9.76
N LEU A 129 -5.28 3.07 9.74
CA LEU A 129 -5.23 2.19 10.91
C LEU A 129 -3.86 2.16 11.59
N GLU A 130 -2.78 2.37 10.84
CA GLU A 130 -1.41 2.26 11.39
C GLU A 130 -0.74 3.60 11.69
N ASN A 131 -1.40 4.75 11.46
CA ASN A 131 -0.84 6.11 11.63
C ASN A 131 0.52 6.35 10.93
N ASN A 132 0.87 5.53 9.94
CA ASN A 132 2.22 5.42 9.36
C ASN A 132 2.69 6.60 8.47
N GLY A 133 1.94 7.70 8.36
CA GLY A 133 2.29 8.75 7.39
C GLY A 133 2.08 10.21 7.82
N GLN A 134 1.79 10.50 9.09
CA GLN A 134 1.73 11.90 9.55
C GLN A 134 3.11 12.58 9.63
N THR A 135 4.19 11.79 9.62
CA THR A 135 5.56 12.30 9.57
C THR A 135 5.88 12.81 8.17
N PRO A 136 6.44 14.03 8.02
CA PRO A 136 6.92 14.51 6.73
C PRO A 136 7.97 13.57 6.12
N LEU A 137 7.94 13.46 4.80
CA LEU A 137 8.93 12.74 4.01
C LEU A 137 10.36 13.25 4.28
N PRO A 138 11.37 12.37 4.20
CA PRO A 138 12.76 12.77 4.27
C PRO A 138 13.13 13.87 3.24
N ALA A 139 14.17 14.64 3.57
CA ALA A 139 14.71 15.59 2.61
C ALA A 139 15.29 14.86 1.38
N GLY A 140 15.03 15.39 0.20
CA GLY A 140 15.54 14.83 -1.07
C GLY A 140 14.67 13.74 -1.71
N THR A 141 13.54 13.35 -1.09
CA THR A 141 12.61 12.36 -1.67
C THR A 141 12.15 12.70 -3.10
N PHE A 142 12.11 13.98 -3.46
CA PHE A 142 11.66 14.45 -4.78
C PHE A 142 12.80 14.88 -5.73
N ASP A 143 14.06 14.62 -5.36
CA ASP A 143 15.23 15.09 -6.12
C ASP A 143 15.48 14.31 -7.41
N ASP A 144 15.03 13.05 -7.47
CA ASP A 144 15.12 12.25 -8.70
C ASP A 144 14.30 12.89 -9.83
N LYS A 145 14.88 12.87 -11.04
CA LYS A 145 14.29 13.40 -12.28
C LYS A 145 14.39 12.40 -13.44
N ALA A 146 14.51 11.12 -13.11
CA ALA A 146 14.71 10.01 -14.02
C ALA A 146 13.55 9.01 -13.88
N GLU A 147 13.83 7.71 -13.91
CA GLU A 147 12.83 6.62 -13.92
C GLU A 147 12.24 6.35 -12.54
N SER A 148 12.95 6.74 -11.48
CA SER A 148 12.55 6.52 -10.08
C SER A 148 11.89 7.75 -9.44
N SER A 149 11.52 8.75 -10.24
CA SER A 149 10.91 9.97 -9.72
C SER A 149 9.54 9.66 -9.15
N ILE A 150 9.18 10.34 -8.07
CA ILE A 150 7.87 10.15 -7.45
C ILE A 150 6.79 10.74 -8.36
N VAL A 151 5.76 9.95 -8.63
CA VAL A 151 4.54 10.35 -9.35
C VAL A 151 3.52 10.87 -8.35
N ASP A 152 3.25 10.11 -7.29
CA ASP A 152 2.22 10.43 -6.31
C ASP A 152 2.26 9.54 -5.05
N TRP A 153 1.40 9.85 -4.09
CA TRP A 153 1.05 8.96 -2.98
C TRP A 153 0.07 7.86 -3.42
N VAL A 154 0.16 6.69 -2.79
CA VAL A 154 -0.78 5.56 -2.89
C VAL A 154 -1.14 5.02 -1.51
N PHE A 155 -2.24 4.28 -1.42
CA PHE A 155 -2.79 3.72 -0.18
C PHE A 155 -2.96 2.20 -0.33
N VAL A 156 -2.33 1.43 0.54
CA VAL A 156 -2.36 -0.03 0.52
C VAL A 156 -3.19 -0.54 1.68
N GLU A 157 -4.08 -1.50 1.43
CA GLU A 157 -4.91 -2.13 2.45
C GLU A 157 -4.68 -3.65 2.44
N LEU A 158 -4.67 -4.25 3.63
CA LEU A 158 -4.72 -5.69 3.81
C LEU A 158 -6.11 -6.09 4.31
N HIS A 159 -6.72 -7.05 3.64
CA HIS A 159 -8.01 -7.62 4.03
C HIS A 159 -7.83 -9.12 4.30
N PRO A 160 -8.23 -9.64 5.48
CA PRO A 160 -8.02 -11.04 5.81
C PRO A 160 -8.97 -11.91 4.99
N SER A 161 -8.49 -13.08 4.54
CA SER A 161 -9.29 -14.02 3.74
C SER A 161 -10.58 -14.48 4.45
N SER A 162 -10.59 -14.48 5.78
CA SER A 162 -11.74 -14.82 6.62
C SER A 162 -12.82 -13.74 6.67
N ALA A 163 -12.46 -12.48 6.41
CA ALA A 163 -13.38 -11.34 6.37
C ALA A 163 -12.95 -10.33 5.28
N PRO A 164 -13.17 -10.65 3.99
CA PRO A 164 -12.59 -9.89 2.87
C PRO A 164 -13.05 -8.44 2.77
N LYS A 165 -14.14 -8.06 3.44
CA LYS A 165 -14.70 -6.70 3.44
C LYS A 165 -14.16 -5.82 4.56
N THR A 166 -13.35 -6.39 5.44
CA THR A 166 -12.79 -5.71 6.60
C THR A 166 -11.35 -5.34 6.30
N VAL A 167 -11.06 -4.04 6.34
CA VAL A 167 -9.68 -3.54 6.33
C VAL A 167 -9.03 -3.90 7.66
N LEU A 168 -8.02 -4.77 7.63
CA LEU A 168 -7.25 -5.15 8.82
C LEU A 168 -6.09 -4.18 9.07
N ALA A 169 -5.38 -3.80 8.00
CA ALA A 169 -4.19 -2.98 8.07
C ALA A 169 -4.13 -2.01 6.89
N THR A 170 -3.48 -0.87 7.07
CA THR A 170 -3.34 0.15 6.02
C THR A 170 -1.97 0.80 6.05
N LYS A 171 -1.39 1.05 4.88
CA LYS A 171 -0.10 1.74 4.76
C LYS A 171 -0.13 2.76 3.62
N THR A 172 0.42 3.94 3.87
CA THR A 172 0.67 4.94 2.83
C THR A 172 2.05 4.73 2.24
N ALA A 173 2.16 4.93 0.93
CA ALA A 173 3.38 4.68 0.19
C ALA A 173 3.51 5.67 -0.98
N LEU A 174 4.67 5.67 -1.63
CA LEU A 174 4.98 6.52 -2.78
C LEU A 174 5.07 5.67 -4.04
N LEU A 175 4.48 6.17 -5.12
CA LEU A 175 4.55 5.56 -6.44
C LEU A 175 5.64 6.24 -7.27
N LYS A 176 6.54 5.46 -7.86
CA LYS A 176 7.57 5.92 -8.80
C LYS A 176 7.11 5.82 -10.26
N ARG A 177 7.79 6.53 -11.18
CA ARG A 177 7.44 6.58 -12.62
C ARG A 177 7.48 5.22 -13.33
N ASP A 178 8.38 4.34 -12.94
CA ASP A 178 8.47 2.97 -13.47
C ASP A 178 7.32 2.07 -13.00
N GLY A 179 6.60 2.48 -11.95
CA GLY A 179 5.47 1.78 -11.35
C GLY A 179 5.79 1.10 -10.03
N GLU A 180 7.05 1.12 -9.57
CA GLU A 180 7.41 0.60 -8.24
C GLU A 180 6.77 1.45 -7.14
N VAL A 181 6.25 0.78 -6.12
CA VAL A 181 5.73 1.40 -4.91
C VAL A 181 6.77 1.23 -3.79
N THR A 182 7.07 2.31 -3.08
CA THR A 182 8.04 2.31 -1.98
C THR A 182 7.48 2.94 -0.73
N SER A 183 8.00 2.55 0.44
CA SER A 183 7.75 3.25 1.69
C SER A 183 8.32 4.68 1.65
N THR A 184 8.02 5.45 2.70
CA THR A 184 8.39 6.87 2.83
C THR A 184 9.90 7.10 2.96
N ASP A 185 10.67 6.09 3.35
CA ASP A 185 12.13 6.05 3.38
C ASP A 185 12.76 5.58 2.05
N GLY A 186 11.94 5.20 1.07
CA GLY A 186 12.37 4.74 -0.25
C GLY A 186 12.60 3.24 -0.39
N ASN A 187 12.36 2.44 0.65
CA ASN A 187 12.45 0.97 0.57
C ASN A 187 11.36 0.41 -0.35
N PRO A 188 11.69 -0.46 -1.33
CA PRO A 188 10.69 -1.08 -2.21
C PRO A 188 9.81 -2.15 -1.53
N ILE A 189 10.14 -2.53 -0.30
CA ILE A 189 9.35 -3.48 0.48
C ILE A 189 8.50 -2.69 1.47
N LEU A 190 7.18 -2.92 1.42
CA LEU A 190 6.24 -2.42 2.41
C LEU A 190 6.05 -3.50 3.48
N MET A 191 6.63 -3.27 4.65
CA MET A 191 6.47 -4.13 5.83
C MET A 191 5.24 -3.69 6.63
N PHE A 192 4.38 -4.61 7.04
CA PHE A 192 3.29 -4.41 7.99
C PHE A 192 3.65 -5.12 9.29
N ASP A 193 4.35 -4.41 10.17
CA ASP A 193 5.16 -5.00 11.24
C ASP A 193 4.34 -5.73 12.32
N SER A 194 3.06 -5.36 12.51
CA SER A 194 2.20 -5.95 13.55
C SER A 194 1.18 -6.95 13.00
N ILE A 195 1.28 -7.31 11.73
CA ILE A 195 0.32 -8.20 11.06
C ILE A 195 0.90 -9.61 11.02
N PRO A 196 0.19 -10.63 11.55
CA PRO A 196 0.69 -12.00 11.53
C PRO A 196 0.70 -12.57 10.10
N SER A 197 1.59 -13.51 9.84
CA SER A 197 1.60 -14.32 8.62
C SER A 197 0.22 -14.94 8.37
N GLY A 198 -0.17 -15.01 7.11
CA GLY A 198 -1.49 -15.53 6.76
C GLY A 198 -1.95 -15.22 5.36
N GLN A 199 -3.23 -15.52 5.11
CA GLN A 199 -3.86 -15.37 3.80
C GLN A 199 -4.62 -14.03 3.71
N TYR A 200 -4.14 -13.13 2.86
CA TYR A 200 -4.66 -11.77 2.72
C TYR A 200 -4.95 -11.38 1.27
N TYR A 201 -6.03 -10.65 1.05
CA TYR A 201 -6.17 -9.84 -0.15
C TYR A 201 -5.35 -8.58 0.02
N VAL A 202 -4.58 -8.22 -1.01
CA VAL A 202 -3.81 -6.97 -1.05
C VAL A 202 -4.52 -6.01 -1.99
N VAL A 203 -4.93 -4.87 -1.45
CA VAL A 203 -5.61 -3.81 -2.18
C VAL A 203 -4.69 -2.61 -2.33
N LEU A 204 -4.64 -2.03 -3.52
CA LEU A 204 -3.99 -0.75 -3.77
C LEU A 204 -5.01 0.26 -4.27
N ARG A 205 -5.06 1.41 -3.59
CA ARG A 205 -5.96 2.54 -3.86
C ARG A 205 -5.17 3.82 -4.12
N HIS A 206 -5.80 4.77 -4.79
CA HIS A 206 -5.25 6.09 -5.09
C HIS A 206 -6.37 7.15 -4.99
N ARG A 207 -6.00 8.41 -4.69
CA ARG A 207 -6.96 9.47 -4.35
C ARG A 207 -8.02 9.77 -5.42
N ASN A 208 -7.75 9.46 -6.69
CA ASN A 208 -8.64 9.77 -7.81
C ASN A 208 -8.73 8.69 -8.89
N HIS A 209 -8.30 7.47 -8.55
CA HIS A 209 -8.44 6.29 -9.39
C HIS A 209 -9.21 5.21 -8.64
N LEU A 210 -9.91 4.35 -9.38
CA LEU A 210 -10.46 3.11 -8.83
C LEU A 210 -9.29 2.17 -8.50
N GLY A 211 -9.26 1.68 -7.27
CA GLY A 211 -8.30 0.73 -6.74
C GLY A 211 -8.43 -0.67 -7.36
N VAL A 212 -7.45 -1.50 -7.02
CA VAL A 212 -7.27 -2.86 -7.53
C VAL A 212 -6.94 -3.83 -6.41
N THR A 213 -7.33 -5.08 -6.58
CA THR A 213 -7.09 -6.15 -5.62
C THR A 213 -6.64 -7.44 -6.30
N THR A 214 -5.85 -8.24 -5.59
CA THR A 214 -5.51 -9.63 -5.98
C THR A 214 -6.79 -10.47 -6.16
N GLU A 215 -6.87 -11.35 -7.16
CA GLU A 215 -8.07 -12.20 -7.36
C GLU A 215 -8.36 -13.12 -6.17
N ASN A 216 -7.29 -13.71 -5.61
CA ASN A 216 -7.33 -14.63 -4.50
C ASN A 216 -6.48 -14.07 -3.35
N PRO A 217 -6.71 -14.49 -2.10
CA PRO A 217 -5.83 -14.14 -1.01
C PRO A 217 -4.46 -14.79 -1.23
N LEU A 218 -3.41 -14.05 -0.92
CA LEU A 218 -2.01 -14.48 -1.01
C LEU A 218 -1.46 -14.78 0.37
N THR A 219 -0.54 -15.73 0.44
CA THR A 219 0.17 -16.06 1.68
C THR A 219 1.23 -15.00 1.87
N LEU A 220 1.04 -14.14 2.87
CA LEU A 220 2.01 -13.14 3.25
C LEU A 220 2.71 -13.57 4.53
N SER A 221 3.99 -13.20 4.62
CA SER A 221 4.90 -13.46 5.74
C SER A 221 5.98 -12.38 5.75
N PRO A 222 6.97 -12.39 6.67
CA PRO A 222 8.09 -11.47 6.59
C PRO A 222 8.90 -11.60 5.30
N VAL A 223 8.81 -12.73 4.59
CA VAL A 223 9.39 -12.86 3.24
C VAL A 223 8.57 -12.04 2.23
N PRO A 224 9.19 -11.08 1.51
CA PRO A 224 8.49 -10.21 0.58
C PRO A 224 7.76 -10.96 -0.53
N THR A 225 6.45 -10.75 -0.59
CA THR A 225 5.62 -11.23 -1.71
C THR A 225 5.56 -10.18 -2.81
N GLU A 226 6.03 -10.51 -4.01
CA GLU A 226 5.95 -9.60 -5.16
C GLU A 226 4.55 -9.64 -5.80
N ILE A 227 3.96 -8.45 -5.97
CA ILE A 227 2.64 -8.27 -6.57
C ILE A 227 2.76 -7.19 -7.64
N ASP A 228 2.63 -7.60 -8.90
CA ASP A 228 2.58 -6.70 -10.04
C ASP A 228 1.13 -6.54 -10.47
N PHE A 229 0.60 -5.31 -10.52
CA PHE A 229 -0.73 -5.02 -11.04
C PHE A 229 -0.70 -4.53 -12.51
N THR A 230 0.47 -4.56 -13.16
CA THR A 230 0.70 -3.98 -14.49
C THR A 230 0.84 -4.99 -15.63
N GLY A 231 1.15 -6.26 -15.32
CA GLY A 231 1.37 -7.33 -16.30
C GLY A 231 0.10 -8.04 -16.80
N ASN A 232 0.28 -9.00 -17.70
CA ASN A 232 -0.83 -9.71 -18.37
C ASN A 232 -1.26 -11.00 -17.67
N ASP A 233 -0.48 -11.49 -16.70
CA ASP A 233 -0.73 -12.72 -15.94
C ASP A 233 -1.58 -12.48 -14.68
N HIS A 234 -2.19 -11.31 -14.54
CA HIS A 234 -2.86 -10.94 -13.30
C HIS A 234 -4.33 -11.28 -13.34
N ASN A 235 -4.61 -12.38 -12.67
CA ASN A 235 -5.91 -12.62 -12.10
C ASN A 235 -6.19 -11.55 -11.03
N LEU A 236 -7.07 -10.61 -11.36
CA LEU A 236 -7.52 -9.55 -10.46
C LEU A 236 -8.93 -9.83 -9.96
N TYR A 237 -9.27 -9.28 -8.79
CA TYR A 237 -10.62 -9.41 -8.27
C TYR A 237 -11.62 -8.72 -9.21
N GLY A 238 -12.62 -9.49 -9.68
CA GLY A 238 -13.64 -9.02 -10.62
C GLY A 238 -13.15 -8.83 -12.06
N SER A 239 -14.09 -8.62 -12.98
CA SER A 239 -13.81 -8.35 -14.39
C SER A 239 -13.48 -6.87 -14.62
N HIS A 240 -12.51 -6.60 -15.50
CA HIS A 240 -12.17 -5.25 -15.98
C HIS A 240 -11.82 -4.23 -14.86
N SER A 241 -11.22 -4.70 -13.76
CA SER A 241 -10.81 -3.85 -12.61
C SER A 241 -9.70 -2.85 -12.95
N THR A 242 -8.99 -3.05 -14.06
CA THR A 242 -7.95 -2.16 -14.60
C THR A 242 -8.20 -1.84 -16.07
N THR A 243 -7.46 -0.86 -16.57
CA THR A 243 -7.50 -0.43 -17.97
C THR A 243 -6.14 -0.61 -18.63
N THR A 244 -6.13 -0.73 -19.96
CA THR A 244 -4.89 -0.89 -20.73
C THR A 244 -4.31 0.44 -21.19
N THR A 245 -3.02 0.63 -20.93
CA THR A 245 -2.19 1.72 -21.43
C THR A 245 -1.73 1.47 -22.87
N PHE A 246 -1.09 2.46 -23.48
CA PHE A 246 -0.67 2.39 -24.90
C PHE A 246 0.43 1.35 -25.16
N ASP A 247 1.28 1.07 -24.18
CA ASP A 247 2.29 0.01 -24.19
C ASP A 247 1.69 -1.39 -23.88
N GLY A 248 0.36 -1.48 -23.71
CA GLY A 248 -0.35 -2.73 -23.47
C GLY A 248 -0.26 -3.24 -22.03
N LYS A 249 0.31 -2.46 -21.11
CA LYS A 249 0.29 -2.72 -19.67
C LYS A 249 -1.05 -2.34 -19.07
N TYR A 250 -1.27 -2.78 -17.84
CA TYR A 250 -2.45 -2.42 -17.05
C TYR A 250 -2.16 -1.26 -16.10
N ALA A 251 -3.18 -0.44 -15.89
CA ALA A 251 -3.18 0.70 -14.99
C ALA A 251 -4.54 0.86 -14.32
N LEU A 252 -4.58 1.56 -13.19
CA LEU A 252 -5.83 1.88 -12.51
C LEU A 252 -6.72 2.77 -13.38
N TRP A 253 -8.03 2.57 -13.30
CA TRP A 253 -9.00 3.45 -13.97
C TRP A 253 -9.02 4.82 -13.29
N PRO A 254 -8.90 5.94 -14.02
CA PRO A 254 -9.01 7.26 -13.43
C PRO A 254 -10.48 7.66 -13.29
N GLY A 255 -10.79 8.58 -12.36
CA GLY A 255 -12.05 9.32 -12.37
C GLY A 255 -12.95 9.16 -11.15
N ASP A 256 -12.56 8.40 -10.12
CA ASP A 256 -13.28 8.39 -8.84
C ASP A 256 -12.87 9.63 -8.04
N LEU A 257 -13.48 10.77 -8.33
CA LEU A 257 -13.02 12.07 -7.83
C LEU A 257 -13.58 12.38 -6.44
N ASN A 258 -14.67 11.71 -6.06
CA ASN A 258 -15.34 11.88 -4.78
C ASN A 258 -15.04 10.73 -3.79
N GLY A 259 -14.35 9.68 -4.22
CA GLY A 259 -13.97 8.53 -3.40
C GLY A 259 -15.14 7.62 -3.05
N ASP A 260 -16.19 7.59 -3.88
CA ASP A 260 -17.40 6.77 -3.66
C ASP A 260 -17.34 5.38 -4.31
N HIS A 261 -16.14 5.00 -4.78
CA HIS A 261 -15.83 3.72 -5.41
C HIS A 261 -16.50 3.54 -6.78
N LYS A 262 -16.89 4.64 -7.42
CA LYS A 262 -17.52 4.66 -8.74
C LYS A 262 -16.97 5.79 -9.59
N VAL A 263 -17.12 5.64 -10.89
CA VAL A 263 -16.93 6.72 -11.85
C VAL A 263 -18.23 6.93 -12.61
N ILE A 264 -18.80 8.12 -12.45
CA ILE A 264 -20.06 8.54 -13.03
C ILE A 264 -19.83 9.87 -13.74
N TYR A 265 -19.97 9.87 -15.07
CA TYR A 265 -19.89 11.10 -15.86
C TYR A 265 -21.24 11.84 -15.93
N GLN A 266 -22.32 11.11 -16.18
CA GLN A 266 -23.67 11.68 -16.31
C GLN A 266 -24.67 10.92 -15.45
N GLY A 267 -25.33 11.64 -14.54
CA GLY A 267 -26.33 11.10 -13.62
C GLY A 267 -26.30 11.80 -12.26
N PRO A 268 -27.13 11.36 -11.31
CA PRO A 268 -27.01 11.77 -9.91
C PRO A 268 -25.63 11.37 -9.35
N TYR A 269 -25.10 12.17 -8.42
CA TYR A 269 -23.82 11.93 -7.75
C TYR A 269 -22.61 11.77 -8.69
N ASN A 270 -22.63 12.43 -9.86
CA ASN A 270 -21.53 12.36 -10.81
C ASN A 270 -20.26 13.08 -10.32
N ASP A 271 -19.09 12.53 -10.65
CA ASP A 271 -17.76 13.04 -10.29
C ASP A 271 -17.49 14.44 -10.86
N VAL A 272 -18.01 14.68 -12.06
CA VAL A 272 -17.85 15.92 -12.82
C VAL A 272 -18.45 17.13 -12.08
N PHE A 273 -19.48 16.92 -11.27
CA PHE A 273 -20.15 17.99 -10.54
C PHE A 273 -19.30 18.51 -9.38
N GLY A 274 -18.56 17.64 -8.70
CA GLY A 274 -17.58 18.06 -7.68
C GLY A 274 -16.48 18.92 -8.28
N MET A 275 -15.96 18.52 -9.44
CA MET A 275 -14.97 19.29 -10.21
C MET A 275 -15.49 20.69 -10.59
N PHE A 276 -16.75 20.79 -11.04
CA PHE A 276 -17.35 22.10 -11.34
C PHE A 276 -17.32 23.03 -10.14
N PHE A 277 -17.78 22.56 -8.98
CA PHE A 277 -17.77 23.38 -7.77
C PHE A 277 -16.37 23.76 -7.35
N TYR A 278 -15.43 22.81 -7.38
CA TYR A 278 -14.03 23.08 -7.05
C TYR A 278 -13.45 24.21 -7.92
N VAL A 279 -13.65 24.16 -9.24
CA VAL A 279 -13.17 25.21 -10.15
C VAL A 279 -13.85 26.56 -9.85
N MET A 280 -15.15 26.56 -9.61
CA MET A 280 -15.92 27.78 -9.36
C MET A 280 -15.55 28.47 -8.04
N THR A 281 -15.15 27.71 -7.02
CA THR A 281 -14.80 28.22 -5.69
C THR A 281 -13.29 28.27 -5.42
N PHE A 282 -12.46 27.90 -6.41
CA PHE A 282 -11.01 27.90 -6.27
C PHE A 282 -10.49 29.29 -5.92
N GLN A 283 -9.54 29.34 -4.97
CA GLN A 283 -8.91 30.59 -4.56
C GLN A 283 -8.23 31.27 -5.76
N GLY A 284 -8.62 32.52 -6.05
CA GLY A 284 -8.13 33.28 -7.20
C GLY A 284 -9.05 33.23 -8.43
N ASN A 285 -10.10 32.41 -8.43
CA ASN A 285 -11.17 32.50 -9.43
C ASN A 285 -12.26 33.51 -9.01
N ASP A 286 -11.87 34.77 -8.83
CA ASP A 286 -12.73 35.83 -8.25
C ASP A 286 -13.97 36.16 -9.10
N LEU A 287 -13.95 35.78 -10.38
CA LEU A 287 -15.05 35.96 -11.33
C LEU A 287 -15.90 34.69 -11.51
N ASN A 288 -15.60 33.61 -10.77
CA ASN A 288 -16.26 32.31 -10.85
C ASN A 288 -16.37 31.80 -12.30
N LEU A 289 -15.25 31.85 -13.03
CA LEU A 289 -15.19 31.42 -14.43
C LEU A 289 -15.06 29.89 -14.48
N ALA A 290 -15.99 29.22 -15.18
CA ALA A 290 -15.98 27.76 -15.34
C ALA A 290 -14.78 27.24 -16.16
N ASN A 291 -14.12 28.12 -16.93
CA ASN A 291 -12.91 27.83 -17.70
C ASN A 291 -11.62 28.28 -16.99
N PHE A 292 -11.69 28.64 -15.71
CA PHE A 292 -10.51 28.88 -14.89
C PHE A 292 -9.69 27.59 -14.75
N ILE A 293 -8.36 27.72 -14.73
CA ILE A 293 -7.43 26.59 -14.60
C ILE A 293 -6.90 26.57 -13.18
N CYS A 294 -7.26 25.55 -12.39
CA CYS A 294 -6.81 25.43 -11.01
C CYS A 294 -5.45 24.74 -10.98
N GLN A 295 -4.43 25.37 -10.40
CA GLN A 295 -3.09 24.79 -10.26
C GLN A 295 -2.85 24.38 -8.82
N ALA A 296 -3.08 23.11 -8.50
CA ALA A 296 -2.95 22.58 -7.16
C ALA A 296 -2.91 21.05 -7.18
N TYR A 297 -2.35 20.46 -6.12
CA TYR A 297 -2.57 19.06 -5.80
C TYR A 297 -3.99 18.85 -5.28
N ASN A 298 -4.80 18.07 -6.02
CA ASN A 298 -6.20 17.84 -5.68
C ASN A 298 -6.72 16.55 -6.34
N ASN A 299 -7.94 16.13 -5.97
CA ASN A 299 -8.54 14.89 -6.48
C ASN A 299 -9.09 15.04 -7.89
N PHE A 300 -9.42 16.26 -8.35
CA PHE A 300 -10.09 16.51 -9.62
C PHE A 300 -9.15 16.62 -10.84
N ASP A 301 -7.83 16.59 -10.62
CA ASP A 301 -6.82 16.52 -11.67
C ASP A 301 -6.66 15.07 -12.17
N VAL A 302 -7.40 14.73 -13.24
CA VAL A 302 -7.60 13.35 -13.72
C VAL A 302 -6.33 12.81 -14.36
N ASN A 303 -5.60 13.66 -15.08
CA ASN A 303 -4.37 13.26 -15.75
C ASN A 303 -3.12 13.49 -14.89
N LEU A 304 -3.26 14.01 -13.67
CA LEU A 304 -2.17 14.29 -12.73
C LEU A 304 -1.14 15.28 -13.32
N ASP A 305 -1.61 16.25 -14.12
CA ASP A 305 -0.72 17.26 -14.71
C ASP A 305 -0.53 18.50 -13.82
N GLY A 306 -1.15 18.56 -12.65
CA GLY A 306 -1.14 19.70 -11.75
C GLY A 306 -2.08 20.82 -12.18
N ARG A 307 -3.01 20.55 -13.11
CA ARG A 307 -4.05 21.48 -13.55
C ARG A 307 -5.40 20.79 -13.61
N THR A 308 -6.38 21.35 -12.92
CA THR A 308 -7.77 20.94 -13.06
C THR A 308 -8.51 21.93 -13.95
N ILE A 309 -9.09 21.42 -15.03
CA ILE A 309 -9.84 22.18 -16.03
C ILE A 309 -11.22 21.56 -16.19
N TYR A 310 -12.27 22.33 -15.88
CA TYR A 310 -13.66 21.88 -16.06
C TYR A 310 -14.19 22.19 -17.47
N GLN A 311 -13.91 23.40 -18.00
CA GLN A 311 -14.39 23.84 -19.31
C GLN A 311 -13.24 24.42 -20.15
N GLY A 312 -13.13 23.96 -21.39
CA GLY A 312 -12.09 24.41 -22.31
C GLY A 312 -11.50 23.24 -23.10
N PRO A 313 -10.51 23.49 -23.97
CA PRO A 313 -9.75 22.42 -24.59
C PRO A 313 -8.97 21.64 -23.53
N ASN A 314 -8.78 20.33 -23.76
CA ASN A 314 -8.02 19.43 -22.88
C ASN A 314 -8.50 19.43 -21.41
N ASN A 315 -9.82 19.50 -21.21
CA ASN A 315 -10.41 19.50 -19.87
C ASN A 315 -10.49 18.08 -19.26
N ASP A 316 -10.33 17.97 -17.94
CA ASP A 316 -10.38 16.72 -17.17
C ASP A 316 -11.74 16.02 -17.28
N ARG A 317 -12.82 16.80 -17.34
CA ARG A 317 -14.18 16.28 -17.53
C ARG A 317 -14.28 15.40 -18.79
N SER A 318 -13.72 15.86 -19.91
CA SER A 318 -13.69 15.10 -21.17
C SER A 318 -12.82 13.86 -21.05
N MET A 319 -11.75 13.90 -20.23
CA MET A 319 -10.91 12.73 -20.01
C MET A 319 -11.67 11.61 -19.30
N ILE A 320 -12.48 11.92 -18.28
CA ILE A 320 -13.35 10.92 -17.63
C ILE A 320 -14.27 10.25 -18.65
N LEU A 321 -14.93 11.05 -19.51
CA LEU A 321 -15.83 10.52 -20.52
C LEU A 321 -15.12 9.55 -21.47
N PHE A 322 -14.02 9.99 -22.10
CA PHE A 322 -13.39 9.23 -23.18
C PHE A 322 -12.46 8.12 -22.69
N PHE A 323 -11.78 8.31 -21.57
CA PHE A 323 -10.76 7.40 -21.08
C PHE A 323 -11.21 6.48 -19.95
N THR A 324 -12.39 6.73 -19.37
CA THR A 324 -12.98 5.83 -18.37
C THR A 324 -14.32 5.30 -18.87
N ILE A 325 -15.32 6.17 -19.03
CA ILE A 325 -16.71 5.75 -19.28
C ILE A 325 -16.87 5.05 -20.63
N LEU A 326 -16.45 5.71 -21.72
CA LEU A 326 -16.62 5.16 -23.08
C LEU A 326 -15.56 4.11 -23.43
N LYS A 327 -14.43 4.09 -22.72
CA LYS A 327 -13.37 3.09 -22.90
C LYS A 327 -13.70 1.78 -22.18
N HIS A 328 -14.56 1.80 -21.17
CA HIS A 328 -14.86 0.61 -20.36
C HIS A 328 -15.43 -0.53 -21.23
N PRO A 329 -14.84 -1.74 -21.21
CA PRO A 329 -15.25 -2.84 -22.11
C PRO A 329 -16.70 -3.28 -21.96
N GLU A 330 -17.25 -3.16 -20.75
CA GLU A 330 -18.66 -3.50 -20.47
C GLU A 330 -19.65 -2.44 -20.98
N ASN A 331 -19.18 -1.22 -21.33
CA ASN A 331 -20.01 -0.16 -21.91
C ASN A 331 -20.15 -0.30 -23.44
N THR A 332 -20.66 -1.45 -23.87
CA THR A 332 -20.78 -1.81 -25.30
C THR A 332 -21.66 -0.87 -26.13
N ALA A 333 -22.58 -0.15 -25.47
CA ALA A 333 -23.48 0.82 -26.11
C ALA A 333 -22.95 2.27 -26.08
N LEU A 334 -21.74 2.50 -25.55
CA LEU A 334 -21.11 3.83 -25.46
C LEU A 334 -22.00 4.87 -24.75
N LEU A 335 -22.63 4.45 -23.66
CA LEU A 335 -23.54 5.29 -22.89
C LEU A 335 -22.75 6.21 -21.96
N ALA A 336 -23.00 7.52 -22.05
CA ALA A 336 -22.35 8.52 -21.18
C ALA A 336 -22.80 8.43 -19.71
N ASN A 337 -23.93 7.77 -19.44
CA ASN A 337 -24.44 7.48 -18.10
C ASN A 337 -24.11 6.06 -17.61
N PHE A 338 -23.20 5.35 -18.27
CA PHE A 338 -22.64 4.11 -17.75
C PHE A 338 -21.86 4.40 -16.47
N ILE A 339 -21.94 3.49 -15.50
CA ILE A 339 -21.28 3.61 -14.21
C ILE A 339 -20.17 2.58 -14.17
N VAL A 340 -18.92 3.03 -14.02
CA VAL A 340 -17.79 2.14 -13.70
C VAL A 340 -17.74 2.00 -12.18
N THR A 341 -17.54 0.80 -11.67
CA THR A 341 -17.51 0.52 -10.22
C THR A 341 -16.22 -0.19 -9.89
N GLU A 342 -15.58 0.24 -8.80
CA GLU A 342 -14.39 -0.41 -8.25
C GLU A 342 -14.68 -1.88 -7.92
N LYS A 343 -13.64 -2.72 -8.01
CA LYS A 343 -13.72 -4.16 -7.73
C LYS A 343 -12.83 -4.47 -6.53
N LEU A 344 -13.43 -4.39 -5.34
CA LEU A 344 -12.81 -4.78 -4.07
C LEU A 344 -13.52 -6.01 -3.46
N PRO A 345 -12.89 -6.78 -2.55
CA PRO A 345 -13.38 -8.06 -2.07
C PRO A 345 -14.75 -8.09 -1.36
#